data_AF-A0A258K9K9-F1
#
_entry.id   AF-A0A258K9K9-F1
#
_cell.length_a   1.000
_cell.length_b   1.000
_cell.length_c   1.000
_cell.angle_alpha   90.00
_cell.angle_beta   90.00
_cell.angle_gamma   90.00
#
_symmetry.space_group_name_H-M   'P 1'
#
loop_
_entity.id
_entity.type
_entity.pdbx_description
1 polymer ?
#
loop_
_entity_poly.entity_id
_entity_poly.type
_entity_poly.pdbx_seq_one_letter_code
_entity_poly.pdbx_strand_id
1 'polypeptide(L)'
;MHLDPYILFLLGVGVIVLLVAWLPLALRNLPLSLAILCVAAGVVIFQAGGLSFRPNPLRFSTLTEKLTELVVIVSLMGAGLKIDRRIGLKAWSSSWRLIAITMPLTIAGVTLMGVYGLGLGLASALLLGAVLAPTDPVLASDVQVGPPRSGEDGEARFALTSEAGLNDGFAFPFVHLAVALARSGRDVLIIDQDQHGRGACAALGLTPRYDVADVLEGRCTLDALMLNGPDNVQVLPIGGGFNRLGRLSERDQEWLAQSFNRLQCGVDVVLVDMEEA
;
A
#
# COMPACT_ATOMS: atom_id res chain seq x y z
N MET A 1 -28.02 -11.22 -37.35
CA MET A 1 -28.59 -10.16 -36.49
C MET A 1 -27.42 -9.47 -35.79
N HIS A 2 -27.04 -8.28 -36.24
CA HIS A 2 -26.13 -7.43 -35.48
C HIS A 2 -26.95 -6.77 -34.38
N LEU A 3 -26.78 -7.23 -33.14
CA LEU A 3 -27.35 -6.56 -31.98
C LEU A 3 -26.69 -5.19 -31.86
N ASP A 4 -27.50 -4.14 -31.73
CA ASP A 4 -27.01 -2.78 -31.55
C ASP A 4 -26.16 -2.72 -30.26
N PRO A 5 -24.90 -2.24 -30.32
CA PRO A 5 -24.04 -2.09 -29.15
C PRO A 5 -24.71 -1.33 -28.01
N TYR A 6 -25.61 -0.39 -28.32
CA TYR A 6 -26.38 0.35 -27.32
C TYR A 6 -27.37 -0.54 -26.57
N ILE A 7 -28.08 -1.43 -27.28
CA ILE A 7 -29.02 -2.38 -26.67
C ILE A 7 -28.25 -3.40 -25.82
N LEU A 8 -27.09 -3.86 -26.30
CA LEU A 8 -26.24 -4.78 -25.54
C LEU A 8 -25.72 -4.14 -24.26
N PHE A 9 -25.33 -2.87 -24.31
CA PHE A 9 -24.90 -2.09 -23.14
C PHE A 9 -26.04 -1.90 -22.13
N LEU A 10 -27.22 -1.45 -22.58
CA LEU A 10 -28.40 -1.30 -21.74
C LEU A 10 -28.83 -2.62 -21.08
N LEU A 11 -28.77 -3.72 -21.83
CA LEU A 11 -29.08 -5.05 -21.32
C LEU A 11 -28.05 -5.48 -20.27
N GLY A 12 -26.76 -5.21 -20.48
CA GLY A 12 -25.70 -5.46 -19.50
C GLY A 12 -25.91 -4.67 -18.20
N VAL A 13 -26.18 -3.35 -18.30
CA VAL A 13 -26.50 -2.51 -17.14
C VAL A 13 -27.76 -3.01 -16.43
N GLY A 14 -28.80 -3.36 -17.17
CA GLY A 14 -30.05 -3.88 -16.62
C GLY A 14 -29.86 -5.18 -15.85
N VAL A 15 -29.06 -6.11 -16.38
CA VAL A 15 -28.71 -7.37 -15.69
C VAL A 15 -27.92 -7.10 -14.41
N ILE A 16 -26.96 -6.16 -14.44
CA ILE A 16 -26.18 -5.78 -13.26
C ILE A 16 -27.10 -5.17 -12.18
N VAL A 17 -27.96 -4.23 -12.54
CA VAL A 17 -28.91 -3.60 -11.59
C VAL A 17 -29.86 -4.64 -11.00
N LEU A 18 -30.37 -5.54 -11.82
CA LEU A 18 -31.30 -6.59 -11.38
C LEU A 18 -30.61 -7.60 -10.46
N LEU A 19 -29.36 -7.99 -10.77
CA LEU A 19 -28.52 -8.78 -9.88
C LEU A 19 -28.30 -8.07 -8.56
N VAL A 20 -27.82 -6.83 -8.55
CA VAL A 20 -27.55 -6.07 -7.32
C VAL A 20 -28.81 -5.90 -6.45
N ALA A 21 -29.98 -5.75 -7.06
CA ALA A 21 -31.25 -5.62 -6.34
C ALA A 21 -31.77 -6.96 -5.78
N TRP A 22 -31.65 -8.06 -6.52
CA TRP A 22 -32.22 -9.36 -6.11
C TRP A 22 -31.27 -10.22 -5.27
N LEU A 23 -29.97 -10.06 -5.46
CA LEU A 23 -28.95 -10.86 -4.79
C LEU A 23 -28.99 -10.74 -3.25
N PRO A 24 -29.20 -9.54 -2.66
CA PRO A 24 -29.40 -9.42 -1.21
C PRO A 24 -30.69 -10.07 -0.73
N LEU A 25 -31.73 -10.17 -1.56
CA LEU A 25 -33.00 -10.84 -1.22
C LEU A 25 -32.88 -12.36 -1.27
N ALA A 26 -32.17 -12.89 -2.26
CA ALA A 26 -31.95 -14.33 -2.42
C ALA A 26 -31.03 -14.91 -1.34
N LEU A 27 -30.09 -14.11 -0.84
CA LEU A 27 -29.08 -14.53 0.14
C LEU A 27 -29.47 -14.23 1.59
N ARG A 28 -30.71 -13.80 1.87
CA ARG A 28 -31.19 -13.44 3.23
C ARG A 28 -31.02 -14.55 4.28
N ASN A 29 -30.95 -15.81 3.86
CA ASN A 29 -30.84 -16.96 4.75
C ASN A 29 -29.40 -17.46 4.93
N LEU A 30 -28.42 -16.86 4.24
CA LEU A 30 -27.01 -17.20 4.36
C LEU A 30 -26.28 -16.10 5.15
N PRO A 31 -25.35 -16.44 6.06
CA PRO A 31 -24.58 -15.47 6.82
C PRO A 31 -23.46 -14.83 5.97
N LEU A 32 -23.77 -14.42 4.74
CA LEU A 32 -22.84 -13.82 3.80
C LEU A 32 -23.07 -12.32 3.73
N SER A 33 -22.01 -11.53 3.99
CA SER A 33 -22.06 -10.09 3.79
C SER A 33 -21.98 -9.75 2.30
N LEU A 34 -22.55 -8.60 1.93
CA LEU A 34 -22.48 -8.07 0.57
C LEU A 34 -21.01 -7.91 0.10
N ALA A 35 -20.11 -7.49 0.99
CA ALA A 35 -18.69 -7.33 0.68
C ALA A 35 -18.01 -8.65 0.28
N ILE A 36 -18.24 -9.74 1.03
CA ILE A 36 -17.69 -11.07 0.68
C ILE A 36 -18.15 -11.47 -0.72
N LEU A 37 -19.42 -11.22 -1.03
CA LEU A 37 -19.99 -11.56 -2.32
C LEU A 37 -19.44 -10.71 -3.47
N CYS A 38 -19.30 -9.39 -3.26
CA CYS A 38 -18.70 -8.48 -4.23
C CYS A 38 -17.24 -8.86 -4.54
N VAL A 39 -16.45 -9.19 -3.50
CA VAL A 39 -15.06 -9.64 -3.66
C VAL A 39 -15.02 -10.98 -4.40
N ALA A 40 -15.85 -11.96 -4.00
CA ALA A 40 -15.91 -13.26 -4.65
C ALA A 40 -16.32 -13.15 -6.13
N ALA A 41 -17.33 -12.34 -6.43
CA ALA A 41 -17.74 -12.06 -7.81
C ALA A 41 -16.61 -11.41 -8.61
N GLY A 42 -15.89 -10.44 -8.02
CA GLY A 42 -14.71 -9.83 -8.64
C GLY A 42 -13.63 -10.84 -8.99
N VAL A 43 -13.31 -11.76 -8.06
CA VAL A 43 -12.34 -12.85 -8.28
C VAL A 43 -12.80 -13.78 -9.41
N VAL A 44 -14.07 -14.19 -9.40
CA VAL A 44 -14.62 -15.09 -10.44
C VAL A 44 -14.59 -14.44 -11.82
N ILE A 45 -15.01 -13.17 -11.93
CA ILE A 45 -15.01 -12.42 -13.20
C ILE A 45 -13.58 -12.24 -13.71
N PHE A 46 -12.63 -11.93 -12.84
CA PHE A 46 -11.22 -11.78 -13.20
C PHE A 46 -10.63 -13.10 -13.72
N GLN A 47 -10.86 -14.20 -13.00
CA GLN A 47 -10.35 -15.53 -13.38
C GLN A 47 -11.02 -16.10 -14.64
N ALA A 48 -12.28 -15.74 -14.89
CA ALA A 48 -12.99 -16.15 -16.09
C ALA A 48 -12.44 -15.51 -17.39
N GLY A 49 -11.51 -14.56 -17.28
CA GLY A 49 -10.87 -13.92 -18.44
C GLY A 49 -11.82 -13.06 -19.29
N GLY A 50 -13.02 -12.78 -18.78
CA GLY A 50 -14.05 -11.99 -19.48
C GLY A 50 -13.77 -10.49 -19.54
N LEU A 51 -12.74 -10.02 -18.82
CA LEU A 51 -12.29 -8.64 -18.88
C LEU A 51 -11.20 -8.49 -19.94
N SER A 52 -11.50 -7.71 -20.99
CA SER A 52 -10.51 -7.34 -22.03
C SER A 52 -9.37 -6.47 -21.49
N PHE A 53 -9.50 -6.00 -20.25
CA PHE A 53 -8.58 -5.09 -19.58
C PHE A 53 -8.17 -5.64 -18.22
N ARG A 54 -6.88 -5.55 -17.88
CA ARG A 54 -6.38 -5.93 -16.54
C ARG A 54 -6.42 -4.70 -15.63
N PRO A 55 -7.39 -4.59 -14.69
CA PRO A 55 -7.44 -3.49 -13.75
C PRO A 55 -6.22 -3.57 -12.83
N ASN A 56 -5.24 -2.69 -13.06
CA ASN A 56 -4.07 -2.56 -12.19
C ASN A 56 -4.10 -1.18 -11.52
N PRO A 57 -4.35 -1.11 -10.20
CA PRO A 57 -4.37 0.14 -9.43
C PRO A 57 -3.13 1.01 -9.63
N LEU A 58 -1.95 0.38 -9.80
CA LEU A 58 -0.68 1.08 -9.99
C LEU A 58 -0.53 1.68 -11.40
N ARG A 59 -1.17 1.08 -12.42
CA ARG A 59 -1.17 1.64 -13.79
C ARG A 59 -2.23 2.73 -13.96
N PHE A 60 -3.34 2.65 -13.23
CA PHE A 60 -4.45 3.60 -13.27
C PHE A 60 -4.54 4.37 -11.96
N SER A 61 -3.41 4.92 -11.50
CA SER A 61 -3.28 5.56 -10.19
C SER A 61 -4.26 6.71 -10.01
N THR A 62 -4.34 7.64 -10.97
CA THR A 62 -5.24 8.80 -10.89
C THR A 62 -6.71 8.41 -10.83
N LEU A 63 -7.13 7.43 -11.64
CA LEU A 63 -8.52 6.96 -11.63
C LEU A 63 -8.83 6.26 -10.31
N THR A 64 -7.94 5.38 -9.85
CA THR A 64 -8.11 4.63 -8.60
C THR A 64 -8.15 5.58 -7.41
N GLU A 65 -7.27 6.58 -7.38
CA GLU A 65 -7.23 7.63 -6.35
C GLU A 65 -8.56 8.38 -6.29
N LYS A 66 -9.04 8.92 -7.42
CA LYS A 66 -10.28 9.71 -7.45
C LYS A 66 -11.52 8.88 -7.11
N LEU A 67 -11.57 7.63 -7.56
CA LEU A 67 -12.65 6.72 -7.19
C LEU A 67 -12.63 6.39 -5.69
N THR A 68 -11.45 6.09 -5.14
CA THR A 68 -11.30 5.77 -3.71
C THR A 68 -11.61 6.99 -2.84
N GLU A 69 -11.14 8.18 -3.24
CA GLU A 69 -11.45 9.45 -2.58
C GLU A 69 -12.96 9.69 -2.54
N LEU A 70 -13.66 9.53 -3.68
CA LEU A 70 -15.11 9.65 -3.75
C LEU A 70 -15.82 8.65 -2.82
N VAL A 71 -15.39 7.38 -2.84
CA VAL A 71 -15.98 6.32 -2.01
C VAL A 71 -15.80 6.63 -0.51
N VAL A 72 -14.60 7.06 -0.11
CA VAL A 72 -14.30 7.42 1.29
C VAL A 72 -15.13 8.63 1.71
N ILE A 73 -15.22 9.68 0.89
CA ILE A 73 -16.04 10.87 1.18
C ILE A 73 -17.50 10.49 1.38
N VAL A 74 -18.09 9.71 0.46
CA VAL A 74 -19.49 9.29 0.55
C VAL A 74 -19.73 8.42 1.79
N SER A 75 -18.82 7.51 2.10
CA SER A 75 -18.92 6.59 3.24
C SER A 75 -18.83 7.34 4.58
N LEU A 76 -17.85 8.24 4.73
CA LEU A 76 -17.68 9.06 5.93
C LEU A 76 -18.82 10.07 6.11
N MET A 77 -19.30 10.67 5.02
CA MET A 77 -20.48 11.54 5.07
C MET A 77 -21.72 10.77 5.53
N GLY A 78 -21.93 9.55 5.01
CA GLY A 78 -23.03 8.68 5.42
C GLY A 78 -22.96 8.29 6.89
N ALA A 79 -21.76 7.99 7.41
CA ALA A 79 -21.56 7.73 8.83
C ALA A 79 -21.82 8.99 9.68
N GLY A 80 -21.31 10.15 9.25
CA GLY A 80 -21.47 11.43 9.95
C GLY A 80 -22.93 11.87 10.06
N LEU A 81 -23.74 11.72 9.01
CA LEU A 81 -25.17 12.05 9.02
C LEU A 81 -25.99 11.17 9.97
N LYS A 82 -25.50 9.96 10.32
CA LYS A 82 -26.16 9.06 11.27
C LYS A 82 -25.87 9.41 12.74
N ILE A 83 -24.91 10.31 13.01
CA ILE A 83 -24.53 10.73 14.36
C ILE A 83 -25.48 11.85 14.82
N ASP A 84 -26.43 11.51 15.68
CA ASP A 84 -27.46 12.44 16.17
C ASP A 84 -27.17 13.03 17.57
N ARG A 85 -25.96 12.81 18.10
CA ARG A 85 -25.60 13.20 19.48
C ARG A 85 -24.59 14.35 19.49
N ARG A 86 -24.79 15.32 20.39
CA ARG A 86 -23.83 16.42 20.59
C ARG A 86 -22.48 15.87 21.05
N ILE A 87 -21.41 16.40 20.47
CA ILE A 87 -20.03 16.00 20.81
C ILE A 87 -19.74 16.37 22.27
N GLY A 88 -19.23 15.42 23.06
CA GLY A 88 -18.87 15.68 24.46
C GLY A 88 -18.10 14.53 25.12
N LEU A 89 -17.15 14.86 25.99
CA LEU A 89 -16.21 13.90 26.60
C LEU A 89 -16.89 12.78 27.41
N LYS A 90 -17.95 13.09 28.16
CA LYS A 90 -18.73 12.09 28.93
C LYS A 90 -19.72 11.33 28.05
N ALA A 91 -20.44 12.04 27.19
CA ALA A 91 -21.46 11.47 26.30
C ALA A 91 -20.88 10.56 25.20
N TRP A 92 -19.58 10.69 24.91
CA TRP A 92 -18.84 9.89 23.94
C TRP A 92 -17.75 9.03 24.60
N SER A 93 -17.83 8.82 25.92
CA SER A 93 -16.79 8.08 26.65
C SER A 93 -16.56 6.67 26.09
N SER A 94 -17.62 6.02 25.63
CA SER A 94 -17.57 4.73 24.91
C SER A 94 -16.75 4.82 23.62
N SER A 95 -17.09 5.77 22.74
CA SER A 95 -16.37 6.01 21.48
C SER A 95 -14.91 6.40 21.71
N TRP A 96 -14.63 7.23 22.72
CA TRP A 96 -13.27 7.61 23.08
C TRP A 96 -12.45 6.43 23.58
N ARG A 97 -13.02 5.51 24.37
CA ARG A 97 -12.31 4.31 24.80
C ARG A 97 -12.01 3.36 23.64
N LEU A 98 -12.90 3.26 22.67
CA LEU A 98 -12.65 2.45 21.48
C LEU A 98 -11.54 3.07 20.62
N ILE A 99 -11.62 4.36 20.32
CA ILE A 99 -10.66 5.05 19.45
C ILE A 99 -9.32 5.30 20.14
N ALA A 100 -9.30 5.82 21.37
CA ALA A 100 -8.06 6.26 22.01
C ALA A 100 -7.32 5.15 22.76
N ILE A 101 -7.97 4.02 23.05
CA ILE A 101 -7.35 2.90 23.78
C ILE A 101 -7.34 1.64 22.91
N THR A 102 -8.52 1.21 22.45
CA THR A 102 -8.65 -0.09 21.77
C THR A 102 -7.95 -0.09 20.42
N MET A 103 -8.09 0.98 19.64
CA MET A 103 -7.42 1.11 18.34
C MET A 103 -5.87 1.15 18.46
N PRO A 104 -5.24 1.99 19.30
CA PRO A 104 -3.79 1.91 19.50
C PRO A 104 -3.30 0.56 20.01
N LEU A 105 -4.07 -0.10 20.89
CA LEU A 105 -3.73 -1.43 21.39
C LEU A 105 -3.79 -2.49 20.29
N THR A 106 -4.79 -2.42 19.40
CA THR A 106 -4.89 -3.32 18.24
C THR A 106 -3.80 -3.05 17.22
N ILE A 107 -3.48 -1.78 16.91
CA ILE A 107 -2.33 -1.41 16.08
C ILE A 107 -1.05 -2.00 16.65
N ALA A 108 -0.80 -1.83 17.96
CA ALA A 108 0.38 -2.37 18.62
C ALA A 108 0.40 -3.91 18.56
N GLY A 109 -0.72 -4.57 18.83
CA GLY A 109 -0.84 -6.03 18.75
C GLY A 109 -0.55 -6.58 17.35
N VAL A 110 -1.15 -5.99 16.31
CA VAL A 110 -0.90 -6.37 14.92
C VAL A 110 0.53 -6.05 14.50
N THR A 111 1.09 -4.92 14.93
CA THR A 111 2.49 -4.56 14.66
C THR A 111 3.45 -5.58 15.27
N LEU A 112 3.24 -5.95 16.54
CA LEU A 112 4.05 -6.98 17.21
C LEU A 112 3.93 -8.33 16.50
N MET A 113 2.73 -8.71 16.08
CA MET A 113 2.52 -9.94 15.32
C MET A 113 3.16 -9.86 13.92
N GLY A 114 3.18 -8.69 13.28
CA GLY A 114 3.89 -8.46 12.03
C GLY A 114 5.40 -8.63 12.18
N VAL A 115 5.99 -8.03 13.23
CA VAL A 115 7.43 -8.12 13.50
C VAL A 115 7.83 -9.53 13.91
N TYR A 116 7.20 -10.10 14.93
CA TYR A 116 7.63 -11.37 15.52
C TYR A 116 7.01 -12.60 14.84
N GLY A 117 5.82 -12.48 14.24
CA GLY A 117 5.12 -13.58 13.58
C GLY A 117 5.43 -13.68 12.09
N LEU A 118 5.49 -12.56 11.38
CA LEU A 118 5.70 -12.51 9.92
C LEU A 118 7.12 -12.06 9.52
N GLY A 119 7.95 -11.62 10.46
CA GLY A 119 9.30 -11.13 10.17
C GLY A 119 9.33 -9.79 9.43
N LEU A 120 8.27 -8.99 9.52
CA LEU A 120 8.19 -7.69 8.85
C LEU A 120 9.08 -6.65 9.56
N GLY A 121 9.68 -5.75 8.79
CA GLY A 121 10.34 -4.56 9.35
C GLY A 121 9.35 -3.68 10.13
N LEU A 122 9.83 -2.94 11.14
CA LEU A 122 8.99 -2.16 12.05
C LEU A 122 8.03 -1.20 11.32
N ALA A 123 8.51 -0.53 10.26
CA ALA A 123 7.69 0.39 9.48
C ALA A 123 6.55 -0.33 8.74
N SER A 124 6.84 -1.46 8.08
CA SER A 124 5.83 -2.27 7.36
C SER A 124 4.84 -2.92 8.31
N ALA A 125 5.30 -3.40 9.47
CA ALA A 125 4.44 -3.98 10.51
C ALA A 125 3.52 -2.92 11.13
N LEU A 126 4.03 -1.71 11.38
CA LEU A 126 3.24 -0.59 11.88
C LEU A 126 2.21 -0.13 10.84
N LEU A 127 2.59 -0.06 9.57
CA LEU A 127 1.68 0.25 8.47
C LEU A 127 0.55 -0.79 8.38
N LEU A 128 0.89 -2.08 8.48
CA LEU A 128 -0.08 -3.17 8.49
C LEU A 128 -1.07 -3.02 9.66
N GLY A 129 -0.56 -2.73 10.86
CA GLY A 129 -1.41 -2.47 12.03
C GLY A 129 -2.32 -1.25 11.83
N ALA A 130 -1.79 -0.16 11.29
CA ALA A 130 -2.53 1.08 11.06
C ALA A 130 -3.63 0.94 9.99
N VAL A 131 -3.46 0.06 9.00
CA VAL A 131 -4.45 -0.21 7.95
C VAL A 131 -5.49 -1.26 8.37
N LEU A 132 -5.12 -2.21 9.23
CA LEU A 132 -6.03 -3.28 9.70
C LEU A 132 -6.84 -2.93 10.95
N ALA A 133 -6.38 -1.99 11.77
CA ALA A 133 -7.07 -1.62 13.00
C ALA A 133 -8.38 -0.82 12.79
N PRO A 134 -8.49 0.08 11.78
CA PRO A 134 -9.75 0.75 11.48
C PRO A 134 -10.84 -0.25 11.04
N THR A 135 -12.05 -0.02 11.51
CA THR A 135 -13.26 -0.80 11.21
C THR A 135 -14.13 -0.06 10.18
N ASP A 136 -14.70 -0.80 9.22
CA ASP A 136 -15.45 -0.21 8.09
C ASP A 136 -16.84 0.34 8.53
N PRO A 137 -17.10 1.65 8.35
CA PRO A 137 -18.39 2.26 8.69
C PRO A 137 -19.58 1.73 7.89
N VAL A 138 -19.35 1.27 6.66
CA VAL A 138 -20.40 0.79 5.76
C VAL A 138 -20.90 -0.57 6.23
N LEU A 139 -19.99 -1.52 6.45
CA LEU A 139 -20.32 -2.86 6.95
C LEU A 139 -20.85 -2.84 8.38
N ALA A 140 -20.32 -1.96 9.23
CA ALA A 140 -20.82 -1.78 10.59
C ALA A 140 -22.29 -1.30 10.62
N SER A 141 -22.77 -0.65 9.56
CA SER A 141 -24.14 -0.16 9.47
C SER A 141 -25.16 -1.18 8.97
N ASP A 142 -24.72 -2.20 8.21
CA ASP A 142 -25.57 -3.31 7.73
C ASP A 142 -25.83 -4.37 8.81
N VAL A 143 -24.93 -4.50 9.79
CA VAL A 143 -25.08 -5.44 10.94
C VAL A 143 -25.91 -4.85 12.09
N GLN A 144 -26.37 -3.60 11.96
CA GLN A 144 -27.21 -2.96 12.98
C GLN A 144 -28.65 -3.47 12.92
N VAL A 145 -28.89 -4.52 13.70
CA VAL A 145 -30.22 -5.00 14.11
C VAL A 145 -31.09 -3.87 14.68
N GLY A 146 -32.41 -3.90 14.45
CA GLY A 146 -33.42 -3.07 15.16
C GLY A 146 -34.85 -3.64 14.99
N PRO A 147 -35.96 -3.06 15.54
CA PRO A 147 -36.28 -2.33 16.80
C PRO A 147 -37.33 -3.13 17.68
N PRO A 148 -38.11 -2.64 18.71
CA PRO A 148 -37.98 -1.59 19.75
C PRO A 148 -38.16 -2.10 21.22
N ARG A 149 -37.34 -1.65 22.21
CA ARG A 149 -37.69 -1.36 23.64
C ARG A 149 -36.52 -1.11 24.63
N SER A 150 -35.29 -0.94 24.18
CA SER A 150 -34.13 -0.91 25.09
C SER A 150 -33.34 0.38 24.92
N GLY A 151 -33.37 1.25 25.94
CA GLY A 151 -32.49 2.42 26.01
C GLY A 151 -30.99 2.09 26.04
N GLU A 152 -30.61 0.81 26.12
CA GLU A 152 -29.22 0.31 26.09
C GLU A 152 -28.66 0.09 24.68
N ASP A 153 -29.50 -0.24 23.68
CA ASP A 153 -29.03 -0.47 22.30
C ASP A 153 -28.61 0.83 21.61
N GLY A 154 -29.13 1.97 22.06
CA GLY A 154 -28.76 3.29 21.55
C GLY A 154 -27.30 3.63 21.82
N GLU A 155 -26.76 3.27 22.99
CA GLU A 155 -25.37 3.57 23.36
C GLU A 155 -24.38 2.71 22.57
N ALA A 156 -24.64 1.40 22.44
CA ALA A 156 -23.79 0.49 21.69
C ALA A 156 -23.80 0.82 20.18
N ARG A 157 -24.98 1.05 19.61
CA ARG A 157 -25.13 1.43 18.19
C ARG A 157 -24.47 2.78 17.89
N PHE A 158 -24.65 3.74 18.78
CA PHE A 158 -23.99 5.04 18.71
C PHE A 158 -22.47 4.89 18.78
N ALA A 159 -21.96 4.14 19.77
CA ALA A 159 -20.53 3.91 19.95
C ALA A 159 -19.90 3.24 18.72
N LEU A 160 -20.55 2.20 18.15
CA LEU A 160 -20.07 1.52 16.95
C LEU A 160 -20.10 2.43 15.71
N THR A 161 -21.20 3.17 15.50
CA THR A 161 -21.32 4.07 14.33
C THR A 161 -20.33 5.24 14.41
N SER A 162 -20.13 5.79 15.61
CA SER A 162 -19.20 6.89 15.85
C SER A 162 -17.75 6.44 15.83
N GLU A 163 -17.44 5.24 16.32
CA GLU A 163 -16.11 4.63 16.21
C GLU A 163 -15.76 4.39 14.75
N ALA A 164 -16.63 3.70 14.00
CA ALA A 164 -16.40 3.39 12.59
C ALA A 164 -16.35 4.63 11.69
N GLY A 165 -17.00 5.73 12.08
CA GLY A 165 -16.90 7.00 11.35
C GLY A 165 -15.64 7.84 11.69
N LEU A 166 -15.01 7.61 12.84
CA LEU A 166 -13.87 8.40 13.32
C LEU A 166 -12.52 7.67 13.17
N ASN A 167 -12.51 6.34 13.24
CA ASN A 167 -11.30 5.54 13.26
C ASN A 167 -10.40 5.74 12.04
N ASP A 168 -10.96 5.92 10.83
CA ASP A 168 -10.20 6.21 9.60
C ASP A 168 -9.37 7.48 9.77
N GLY A 169 -9.97 8.53 10.33
CA GLY A 169 -9.28 9.78 10.68
C GLY A 169 -8.16 9.57 11.71
N PHE A 170 -8.43 8.75 12.74
CA PHE A 170 -7.46 8.45 13.79
C PHE A 170 -6.34 7.49 13.37
N ALA A 171 -6.49 6.81 12.23
CA ALA A 171 -5.44 5.95 11.67
C ALA A 171 -4.32 6.75 11.01
N PHE A 172 -4.63 7.91 10.42
CA PHE A 172 -3.69 8.71 9.64
C PHE A 172 -2.38 9.03 10.37
N PRO A 173 -2.37 9.46 11.66
CA PRO A 173 -1.13 9.68 12.39
C PRO A 173 -0.22 8.45 12.44
N PHE A 174 -0.79 7.24 12.59
CA PHE A 174 -0.02 5.98 12.63
C PHE A 174 0.48 5.58 11.24
N VAL A 175 -0.34 5.77 10.20
CA VAL A 175 0.09 5.59 8.80
C VAL A 175 1.25 6.54 8.48
N HIS A 176 1.15 7.81 8.86
CA HIS A 176 2.21 8.80 8.66
C HIS A 176 3.45 8.49 9.49
N LEU A 177 3.29 7.98 10.71
CA LEU A 177 4.41 7.49 11.52
C LEU A 177 5.12 6.31 10.86
N ALA A 178 4.36 5.35 10.31
CA ALA A 178 4.93 4.22 9.58
C ALA A 178 5.70 4.68 8.33
N VAL A 179 5.14 5.64 7.58
CA VAL A 179 5.82 6.26 6.43
C VAL A 179 7.07 7.02 6.89
N ALA A 180 7.00 7.77 8.00
CA ALA A 180 8.15 8.49 8.54
C ALA A 180 9.25 7.52 8.98
N LEU A 181 8.92 6.41 9.64
CA LEU A 181 9.85 5.36 10.04
C LEU A 181 10.47 4.66 8.82
N ALA A 182 9.67 4.37 7.79
CA ALA A 182 10.18 3.86 6.52
C ALA A 182 11.15 4.85 5.87
N ARG A 183 10.82 6.15 5.91
CA ARG A 183 11.67 7.21 5.36
C ARG A 183 12.94 7.47 6.17
N SER A 184 12.91 7.29 7.48
CA SER A 184 14.08 7.44 8.36
C SER A 184 15.02 6.23 8.31
N GLY A 185 14.58 5.11 7.73
CA GLY A 185 15.36 3.89 7.55
C GLY A 185 15.74 3.58 6.10
N ARG A 186 15.72 4.57 5.19
CA ARG A 186 16.00 4.32 3.77
C ARG A 186 17.45 3.93 3.53
N ASP A 187 17.64 2.77 2.92
CA ASP A 187 18.89 2.41 2.25
C ASP A 187 18.98 3.20 0.93
N VAL A 188 19.87 4.19 0.89
CA VAL A 188 20.09 5.02 -0.30
C VAL A 188 21.28 4.46 -1.05
N LEU A 189 21.08 3.99 -2.29
CA LEU A 189 22.18 3.63 -3.17
C LEU A 189 22.52 4.82 -4.07
N ILE A 190 23.73 5.33 -3.94
CA ILE A 190 24.30 6.29 -4.87
C ILE A 190 25.11 5.53 -5.91
N ILE A 191 24.71 5.63 -7.17
CA ILE A 191 25.49 5.16 -8.31
C ILE A 191 26.41 6.31 -8.73
N ASP A 192 27.70 6.15 -8.48
CA ASP A 192 28.71 7.19 -8.68
C ASP A 192 29.45 6.97 -10.02
N GLN A 193 29.18 7.84 -11.00
CA GLN A 193 29.82 7.79 -12.32
C GLN A 193 31.12 8.62 -12.41
N ASP A 194 31.54 9.29 -11.35
CA ASP A 194 32.74 10.13 -11.40
C ASP A 194 34.01 9.28 -11.49
N GLN A 195 34.82 9.56 -12.53
CA GLN A 195 36.10 8.91 -12.76
C GLN A 195 37.28 9.72 -12.21
N HIS A 196 37.04 10.93 -11.71
CA HIS A 196 38.07 11.90 -11.33
C HIS A 196 38.33 11.96 -9.81
N GLY A 197 37.65 11.13 -9.02
CA GLY A 197 37.79 11.08 -7.57
C GLY A 197 37.18 12.30 -6.86
N ARG A 198 36.12 12.87 -7.44
CA ARG A 198 35.36 14.02 -6.93
C ARG A 198 33.89 13.70 -6.66
N GLY A 199 33.42 12.53 -7.07
CA GLY A 199 32.04 12.09 -6.89
C GLY A 199 31.67 11.70 -5.45
N ALA A 200 30.52 11.04 -5.32
CA ALA A 200 29.95 10.63 -4.04
C ALA A 200 30.91 9.81 -3.15
N CYS A 201 31.75 8.94 -3.73
CA CYS A 201 32.75 8.19 -2.98
C CYS A 201 33.73 9.12 -2.27
N ALA A 202 34.25 10.13 -2.98
CA ALA A 202 35.21 11.08 -2.43
C ALA A 202 34.57 12.02 -1.41
N ALA A 203 33.35 12.49 -1.68
CA ALA A 203 32.59 13.33 -0.77
C ALA A 203 32.27 12.63 0.57
N LEU A 204 32.07 11.31 0.53
CA LEU A 204 31.79 10.49 1.71
C LEU A 204 33.06 9.87 2.33
N GLY A 205 34.26 10.18 1.80
CA GLY A 205 35.52 9.64 2.30
C GLY A 205 35.70 8.14 2.08
N LEU A 206 34.98 7.57 1.11
CA LEU A 206 35.05 6.16 0.74
C LEU A 206 36.13 5.94 -0.31
N THR A 207 36.88 4.84 -0.18
CA THR A 207 37.96 4.48 -1.12
C THR A 207 37.60 3.17 -1.84
N PRO A 208 37.23 3.23 -3.13
CA PRO A 208 36.96 2.04 -3.92
C PRO A 208 38.20 1.14 -4.00
N ARG A 209 38.06 -0.16 -3.73
CA ARG A 209 39.11 -1.16 -3.93
C ARG A 209 39.05 -1.85 -5.28
N TYR A 210 37.86 -1.91 -5.86
CA TYR A 210 37.54 -2.59 -7.11
C TYR A 210 36.59 -1.72 -7.93
N ASP A 211 36.60 -1.92 -9.25
CA ASP A 211 35.70 -1.25 -10.19
C ASP A 211 34.94 -2.29 -11.04
N VAL A 212 33.90 -1.86 -11.78
CA VAL A 212 33.07 -2.72 -12.64
C VAL A 212 33.92 -3.54 -13.62
N ALA A 213 35.06 -3.01 -14.08
CA ALA A 213 36.02 -3.75 -14.90
C ALA A 213 36.55 -5.02 -14.20
N ASP A 214 36.79 -4.99 -12.89
CA ASP A 214 37.26 -6.14 -12.12
C ASP A 214 36.19 -7.24 -12.03
N VAL A 215 34.92 -6.86 -11.97
CA VAL A 215 33.81 -7.81 -11.98
C VAL A 215 33.66 -8.47 -13.35
N LEU A 216 33.76 -7.69 -14.43
CA LEU A 216 33.72 -8.20 -15.80
C LEU A 216 34.89 -9.15 -16.11
N GLU A 217 36.05 -8.90 -15.51
CA GLU A 217 37.23 -9.77 -15.63
C GLU A 217 37.20 -10.97 -14.66
N GLY A 218 36.12 -11.12 -13.88
CA GLY A 218 35.92 -12.24 -12.96
C GLY A 218 36.81 -12.19 -11.71
N ARG A 219 37.42 -11.04 -11.40
CA ARG A 219 38.29 -10.85 -10.23
C ARG A 219 37.51 -10.69 -8.92
N CYS A 220 36.31 -10.13 -8.98
CA CYS A 220 35.43 -9.94 -7.82
C CYS A 220 33.95 -10.06 -8.21
N THR A 221 33.07 -10.11 -7.20
CA THR A 221 31.61 -10.10 -7.39
C THR A 221 31.05 -8.68 -7.37
N LEU A 222 29.83 -8.51 -7.90
CA LEU A 222 29.15 -7.21 -7.92
C LEU A 222 28.92 -6.65 -6.51
N ASP A 223 28.64 -7.51 -5.53
CA ASP A 223 28.49 -7.14 -4.11
C ASP A 223 29.78 -6.56 -3.50
N ALA A 224 30.95 -6.95 -4.01
CA ALA A 224 32.24 -6.47 -3.52
C ALA A 224 32.56 -5.03 -3.99
N LEU A 225 31.79 -4.50 -4.95
CA LEU A 225 31.88 -3.10 -5.38
C LEU A 225 31.11 -2.16 -4.46
N MET A 226 30.13 -2.66 -3.70
CA MET A 226 29.28 -1.85 -2.84
C MET A 226 30.09 -1.31 -1.65
N LEU A 227 30.10 0.00 -1.49
CA LEU A 227 30.76 0.69 -0.38
C LEU A 227 29.72 1.18 0.62
N ASN A 228 29.92 0.86 1.90
CA ASN A 228 29.05 1.34 2.96
C ASN A 228 29.51 2.73 3.44
N GLY A 229 28.67 3.73 3.21
CA GLY A 229 28.78 5.08 3.74
C GLY A 229 28.03 5.25 5.07
N PRO A 230 28.09 6.47 5.65
CA PRO A 230 27.35 6.81 6.86
C PRO A 230 25.83 6.82 6.62
N ASP A 231 25.06 6.70 7.70
CA ASP A 231 23.60 6.90 7.71
C ASP A 231 22.81 6.09 6.65
N ASN A 232 23.15 4.79 6.49
CA ASN A 232 22.51 3.86 5.53
C ASN A 232 22.64 4.28 4.05
N VAL A 233 23.67 5.07 3.73
CA VAL A 233 24.04 5.35 2.34
C VAL A 233 25.01 4.28 1.86
N GLN A 234 24.66 3.60 0.78
CA GLN A 234 25.54 2.71 0.03
C GLN A 234 25.97 3.43 -1.25
N VAL A 235 27.22 3.26 -1.66
CA VAL A 235 27.75 3.84 -2.89
C VAL A 235 28.28 2.74 -3.78
N LEU A 236 27.85 2.75 -5.04
CA LEU A 236 28.36 1.87 -6.08
C LEU A 236 29.17 2.70 -7.09
N PRO A 237 30.51 2.61 -7.06
CA PRO A 237 31.37 3.27 -8.02
C PRO A 237 31.29 2.54 -9.37
N ILE A 238 30.89 3.27 -10.41
CA ILE A 238 30.81 2.74 -11.79
C ILE A 238 31.59 3.58 -12.82
N GLY A 239 32.19 4.71 -12.39
CA GLY A 239 32.83 5.67 -13.27
C GLY A 239 34.01 5.12 -14.11
N GLY A 240 34.87 4.27 -13.55
CA GLY A 240 36.03 3.74 -14.28
C GLY A 240 35.67 2.72 -15.38
N GLY A 241 34.54 2.02 -15.24
CA GLY A 241 34.08 0.98 -16.16
C GLY A 241 33.06 1.44 -17.22
N PHE A 242 32.40 2.59 -17.03
CA PHE A 242 31.27 3.00 -17.88
C PHE A 242 31.64 3.26 -19.34
N ASN A 243 32.84 3.79 -19.59
CA ASN A 243 33.34 3.98 -20.96
C ASN A 243 33.60 2.65 -21.71
N ARG A 244 33.73 1.52 -20.99
CA ARG A 244 33.84 0.18 -21.60
C ARG A 244 32.48 -0.51 -21.77
N LEU A 245 31.44 -0.09 -21.03
CA LEU A 245 30.07 -0.61 -21.16
C LEU A 245 29.47 -0.40 -22.55
N GLY A 246 29.83 0.70 -23.23
CA GLY A 246 29.45 0.96 -24.63
C GLY A 246 30.11 0.03 -25.66
N ARG A 247 31.08 -0.80 -25.25
CA ARG A 247 31.79 -1.78 -26.11
C ARG A 247 31.54 -3.23 -25.69
N LEU A 248 30.66 -3.47 -24.73
CA LEU A 248 30.33 -4.80 -24.24
C LEU A 248 29.50 -5.59 -25.26
N SER A 249 29.61 -6.92 -25.23
CA SER A 249 28.72 -7.78 -26.00
C SER A 249 27.29 -7.71 -25.43
N GLU A 250 26.27 -7.97 -26.25
CA GLU A 250 24.87 -8.01 -25.78
C GLU A 250 24.68 -8.97 -24.59
N ARG A 251 25.44 -10.07 -24.54
CA ARG A 251 25.43 -11.02 -23.42
C ARG A 251 25.89 -10.39 -22.11
N ASP A 252 26.93 -9.58 -22.15
CA ASP A 252 27.49 -8.95 -20.95
C ASP A 252 26.58 -7.84 -20.45
N GLN A 253 25.94 -7.10 -21.37
CA GLN A 253 24.93 -6.09 -21.03
C GLN A 253 23.70 -6.71 -20.34
N GLU A 254 23.20 -7.83 -20.86
CA GLU A 254 22.04 -8.52 -20.30
C GLU A 254 22.37 -9.19 -18.95
N TRP A 255 23.59 -9.72 -18.80
CA TRP A 255 24.10 -10.22 -17.52
C TRP A 255 24.23 -9.10 -16.48
N LEU A 256 24.75 -7.94 -16.86
CA LEU A 256 24.85 -6.76 -15.99
C LEU A 256 23.46 -6.29 -15.55
N ALA A 257 22.52 -6.15 -16.49
CA ALA A 257 21.15 -5.75 -16.18
C ALA A 257 20.47 -6.71 -15.19
N GLN A 258 20.64 -8.02 -15.38
CA GLN A 258 20.12 -9.02 -14.43
C GLN A 258 20.82 -8.96 -13.07
N SER A 259 22.13 -8.71 -13.05
CA SER A 259 22.91 -8.66 -11.80
C SER A 259 22.59 -7.40 -10.99
N PHE A 260 22.39 -6.25 -11.65
CA PHE A 260 21.90 -5.03 -11.04
C PHE A 260 20.48 -5.19 -10.46
N ASN A 261 19.59 -5.88 -11.17
CA ASN A 261 18.24 -6.15 -10.68
C ASN A 261 18.26 -7.03 -9.40
N ARG A 262 19.27 -7.89 -9.23
CA ARG A 262 19.47 -8.64 -7.98
C ARG A 262 20.00 -7.75 -6.83
N LEU A 263 20.87 -6.79 -7.12
CA LEU A 263 21.36 -5.82 -6.13
C LEU A 263 20.26 -4.85 -5.66
N GLN A 264 19.26 -4.56 -6.49
CA GLN A 264 18.12 -3.72 -6.13
C GLN A 264 17.16 -4.36 -5.10
N CYS A 265 17.35 -5.64 -4.74
CA CYS A 265 16.64 -6.26 -3.63
C CYS A 265 17.17 -5.76 -2.27
N GLY A 266 16.79 -4.54 -1.88
CA GLY A 266 17.11 -3.98 -0.56
C GLY A 266 17.36 -2.48 -0.51
N VAL A 267 17.19 -1.75 -1.62
CA VAL A 267 17.42 -0.29 -1.69
C VAL A 267 16.10 0.42 -1.96
N ASP A 268 15.79 1.46 -1.20
CA ASP A 268 14.54 2.23 -1.34
C ASP A 268 14.65 3.38 -2.34
N VAL A 269 15.86 3.93 -2.51
CA VAL A 269 16.14 5.09 -3.37
C VAL A 269 17.47 4.89 -4.10
N VAL A 270 17.45 4.97 -5.42
CA VAL A 270 18.66 5.00 -6.26
C VAL A 270 18.87 6.42 -6.74
N LEU A 271 20.00 7.03 -6.35
CA LEU A 271 20.46 8.31 -6.87
C LEU A 271 21.58 8.03 -7.88
N VAL A 272 21.44 8.50 -9.11
CA VAL A 272 22.49 8.39 -10.11
C VAL A 272 23.18 9.74 -10.19
N ASP A 273 24.42 9.80 -9.72
CA ASP A 273 25.26 10.98 -9.86
C ASP A 273 25.86 10.94 -11.27
N MET A 274 25.26 11.73 -12.17
CA MET A 274 25.70 11.88 -13.54
C MET A 274 26.61 13.11 -13.61
N GLU A 275 27.90 12.93 -13.93
CA GLU A 275 28.79 14.05 -14.26
C GLU A 275 28.27 14.70 -15.56
N GLU A 276 27.85 15.97 -15.51
CA GLU A 276 27.59 16.75 -16.73
C GLU A 276 28.91 16.91 -17.49
N ALA A 277 28.96 16.29 -18.68
CA ALA A 277 30.08 16.39 -19.62
C ALA A 277 30.29 17.80 -20.16
#